data_AF-A0A080LRF2-F1
#
_entry.id   AF-A0A080LRF2-F1
#
_cell.length_a   1.000
_cell.length_b   1.000
_cell.length_c   1.000
_cell.angle_alpha   90.00
_cell.angle_beta   90.00
_cell.angle_gamma   90.00
#
_symmetry.space_group_name_H-M   'P 1'
#
loop_
_entity.id
_entity.type
_entity.pdbx_description
1 polymer ?
#
loop_
_entity_poly.entity_id
_entity_poly.type
_entity_poly.pdbx_seq_one_letter_code
_entity_poly.pdbx_strand_id
1 'polypeptide(L)'
;MTRALAQARSHFGHIDGVIHGAGIVAEQAFLAVQDTRPKHCAEHFRPKVDGLLVLHRLLRDDPPDFYVLLSSISAVLGGLGYAAYAAANAYLDAYAVRASRQSGPAWLSIGWDAWLSAASSGRHGMGAVVNALAMTTEEGVDAFRRILAADLGAQVLVSTSDLSTRIAQWVKRKPRDVAAAAAEAAPSVIYATAMQTAIARVWESVLGVSQIAAQDNFFDLGGDSLLLMDVIARLKAGYGVVLNPREIMFQTLAQLAAQCEERQAAQCAAVAAPATAPATAVGAAPEAERKGGLFGALKRKIRG
;
A
#
# COMPACT_ATOMS: atom_id res chain seq x y z
N MET A 1 -9.53 8.40 21.26
CA MET A 1 -8.86 9.72 21.11
C MET A 1 -8.95 10.56 22.38
N THR A 2 -10.14 10.83 22.94
CA THR A 2 -10.30 11.61 24.19
C THR A 2 -9.41 11.16 25.35
N ARG A 3 -9.34 9.84 25.62
CA ARG A 3 -8.45 9.30 26.66
C ARG A 3 -6.96 9.60 26.39
N ALA A 4 -6.54 9.50 25.14
CA ALA A 4 -5.15 9.76 24.76
C ALA A 4 -4.81 11.25 24.91
N LEU A 5 -5.71 12.16 24.53
CA LEU A 5 -5.55 13.60 24.75
C LEU A 5 -5.50 13.95 26.24
N ALA A 6 -6.39 13.39 27.05
CA ALA A 6 -6.39 13.61 28.50
C ALA A 6 -5.07 13.10 29.14
N GLN A 7 -4.57 11.95 28.69
CA GLN A 7 -3.28 11.43 29.14
C GLN A 7 -2.12 12.34 28.73
N ALA A 8 -2.08 12.80 27.48
CA ALA A 8 -1.06 13.73 27.00
C ALA A 8 -1.08 15.03 27.81
N ARG A 9 -2.26 15.62 28.03
CA ARG A 9 -2.41 16.85 28.82
C ARG A 9 -2.01 16.66 30.27
N SER A 10 -2.39 15.54 30.88
CA SER A 10 -2.00 15.24 32.26
C SER A 10 -0.49 15.08 32.44
N HIS A 11 0.25 14.71 31.39
CA HIS A 11 1.68 14.45 31.47
C HIS A 11 2.53 15.62 30.97
N PHE A 12 2.11 16.31 29.91
CA PHE A 12 2.87 17.34 29.22
C PHE A 12 2.24 18.75 29.32
N GLY A 13 0.98 18.87 29.74
CA GLY A 13 0.27 20.15 29.79
C GLY A 13 -0.40 20.51 28.46
N HIS A 14 -0.08 21.67 27.91
CA HIS A 14 -0.59 22.09 26.60
C HIS A 14 -0.06 21.15 25.50
N ILE A 15 -0.78 21.06 24.38
CA ILE A 15 -0.38 20.26 23.21
C ILE A 15 0.10 21.24 22.14
N ASP A 16 1.42 21.40 22.00
CA ASP A 16 2.01 22.37 21.08
C ASP A 16 1.76 21.99 19.60
N GLY A 17 1.61 20.71 19.29
CA GLY A 17 1.56 20.24 17.92
C GLY A 17 0.87 18.90 17.75
N VAL A 18 0.33 18.69 16.56
CA VAL A 18 -0.28 17.42 16.15
C VAL A 18 0.42 16.87 14.93
N ILE A 19 0.86 15.62 15.01
CA ILE A 19 1.38 14.85 13.89
C ILE A 19 0.38 13.71 13.60
N HIS A 20 -0.43 13.86 12.57
CA HIS A 20 -1.50 12.91 12.21
C HIS A 20 -0.98 11.80 11.30
N GLY A 21 -0.36 10.79 11.92
CA GLY A 21 0.23 9.62 11.26
C GLY A 21 -0.70 8.39 11.15
N ALA A 22 -1.96 8.51 11.56
CA ALA A 22 -2.85 7.35 11.62
C ALA A 22 -3.23 6.85 10.22
N GLY A 23 -3.02 5.56 9.96
CA GLY A 23 -3.35 4.93 8.68
C GLY A 23 -3.24 3.42 8.74
N ILE A 24 -3.79 2.75 7.72
CA ILE A 24 -3.64 1.30 7.50
C ILE A 24 -2.71 1.09 6.32
N VAL A 25 -1.73 0.22 6.50
CA VAL A 25 -0.75 -0.18 5.46
C VAL A 25 -0.80 -1.67 5.16
N ALA A 26 -1.81 -2.37 5.68
CA ALA A 26 -1.98 -3.79 5.45
C ALA A 26 -2.30 -4.07 3.97
N GLU A 27 -1.65 -5.07 3.39
CA GLU A 27 -1.69 -5.34 1.94
C GLU A 27 -3.11 -5.62 1.42
N GLN A 28 -3.92 -6.33 2.21
CA GLN A 28 -5.31 -6.65 1.90
C GLN A 28 -6.23 -5.43 1.82
N ALA A 29 -5.82 -4.27 2.35
CA ALA A 29 -6.60 -3.04 2.29
C ALA A 29 -6.54 -2.37 0.92
N PHE A 30 -5.64 -2.79 0.03
CA PHE A 30 -5.44 -2.19 -1.29
C PHE A 30 -6.07 -3.07 -2.38
N LEU A 31 -7.17 -2.58 -2.95
CA LEU A 31 -8.00 -3.32 -3.88
C LEU A 31 -8.21 -2.55 -5.17
N ALA A 32 -8.33 -3.28 -6.27
CA ALA A 32 -8.72 -2.71 -7.55
C ALA A 32 -10.07 -1.96 -7.43
N VAL A 33 -10.32 -0.99 -8.30
CA VAL A 33 -11.53 -0.17 -8.23
C VAL A 33 -12.79 -1.04 -8.32
N GLN A 34 -12.80 -2.04 -9.20
CA GLN A 34 -13.93 -2.95 -9.38
C GLN A 34 -14.21 -3.86 -8.17
N ASP A 35 -13.20 -4.10 -7.33
CA ASP A 35 -13.31 -4.91 -6.10
C ASP A 35 -13.49 -4.05 -4.85
N THR A 36 -13.32 -2.73 -4.99
CA THR A 36 -13.50 -1.77 -3.91
C THR A 36 -14.99 -1.66 -3.56
N ARG A 37 -15.29 -1.64 -2.26
CA ARG A 37 -16.64 -1.55 -1.71
C ARG A 37 -16.61 -0.52 -0.57
N PRO A 38 -17.75 0.02 -0.13
CA PRO A 38 -17.79 1.05 0.92
C PRO A 38 -17.04 0.67 2.20
N LYS A 39 -17.07 -0.60 2.61
CA LYS A 39 -16.32 -1.09 3.77
C LYS A 39 -14.80 -0.95 3.61
N HIS A 40 -14.27 -1.21 2.42
CA HIS A 40 -12.85 -1.07 2.09
C HIS A 40 -12.44 0.41 2.05
N CYS A 41 -13.34 1.29 1.57
CA CYS A 41 -13.11 2.73 1.68
C CYS A 41 -13.05 3.17 3.15
N ALA A 42 -13.98 2.70 3.98
CA ALA A 42 -14.03 3.03 5.40
C ALA A 42 -12.76 2.60 6.16
N GLU A 43 -12.12 1.50 5.78
CA GLU A 43 -10.83 1.09 6.35
C GLU A 43 -9.74 2.17 6.19
N HIS A 44 -9.69 2.86 5.05
CA HIS A 44 -8.73 3.96 4.83
C HIS A 44 -9.20 5.29 5.43
N PHE A 45 -10.48 5.61 5.29
CA PHE A 45 -11.04 6.89 5.71
C PHE A 45 -11.14 7.03 7.24
N ARG A 46 -11.46 5.97 7.98
CA ARG A 46 -11.60 6.04 9.44
C ARG A 46 -10.35 6.52 10.17
N PRO A 47 -9.15 5.92 9.97
CA PRO A 47 -7.95 6.37 10.65
C PRO A 47 -7.46 7.73 10.11
N LYS A 48 -7.57 7.98 8.80
CA LYS A 48 -7.07 9.21 8.17
C LYS A 48 -8.03 10.38 8.31
N VAL A 49 -9.20 10.28 7.70
CA VAL A 49 -10.17 11.38 7.60
C VAL A 49 -10.94 11.55 8.90
N ASP A 50 -11.64 10.52 9.36
CA ASP A 50 -12.48 10.64 10.57
C ASP A 50 -11.62 10.93 11.79
N GLY A 51 -10.45 10.29 11.88
CA GLY A 51 -9.44 10.55 12.91
C GLY A 51 -9.04 12.03 12.97
N LEU A 52 -8.70 12.63 11.83
CA LEU A 52 -8.36 14.05 11.75
C LEU A 52 -9.54 14.93 12.20
N LEU A 53 -10.74 14.67 11.69
CA LEU A 53 -11.92 15.48 11.99
C LEU A 53 -12.28 15.45 13.48
N VAL A 54 -12.17 14.28 14.12
CA VAL A 54 -12.36 14.12 15.56
C VAL A 54 -11.26 14.87 16.32
N LEU A 55 -10.00 14.74 15.91
CA LEU A 55 -8.87 15.37 16.59
C LEU A 55 -8.96 16.89 16.56
N HIS A 56 -9.21 17.48 15.39
CA HIS A 56 -9.38 18.92 15.24
C HIS A 56 -10.61 19.43 16.01
N ARG A 57 -11.70 18.66 16.07
CA ARG A 57 -12.87 19.03 16.90
C ARG A 57 -12.52 19.07 18.39
N LEU A 58 -11.80 18.06 18.90
CA LEU A 58 -11.47 17.95 20.32
C LEU A 58 -10.46 18.98 20.81
N LEU A 59 -9.66 19.55 19.90
CA LEU A 59 -8.65 20.56 20.20
C LEU A 59 -9.10 21.99 19.88
N ARG A 60 -10.37 22.21 19.50
CA ARG A 60 -10.85 23.53 19.06
C ARG A 60 -10.70 24.63 20.12
N ASP A 61 -10.95 24.29 21.38
CA ASP A 61 -10.99 25.28 22.48
C ASP A 61 -9.59 25.58 23.05
N ASP A 62 -8.59 24.78 22.69
CA ASP A 62 -7.18 24.90 23.08
C ASP A 62 -6.36 24.35 21.91
N PRO A 63 -6.29 25.10 20.80
CA PRO A 63 -5.67 24.63 19.56
C PRO A 63 -4.16 24.55 19.72
N PRO A 64 -3.50 23.55 19.09
CA PRO A 64 -2.04 23.51 19.02
C PRO A 64 -1.51 24.65 18.15
N ASP A 65 -0.20 24.84 18.15
CA ASP A 65 0.48 25.78 17.24
C ASP A 65 0.45 25.27 15.79
N PHE A 66 0.47 23.95 15.60
CA PHE A 66 0.50 23.35 14.27
C PHE A 66 -0.14 21.96 14.14
N TYR A 67 -0.51 21.63 12.90
CA TYR A 67 -0.90 20.30 12.44
C TYR A 67 -0.05 19.86 11.26
N VAL A 68 0.55 18.68 11.36
CA VAL A 68 1.23 17.99 10.26
C VAL A 68 0.47 16.73 9.89
N LEU A 69 0.03 16.63 8.65
CA LEU A 69 -0.73 15.49 8.12
C LEU A 69 0.19 14.60 7.30
N LEU A 70 0.24 13.31 7.66
CA LEU A 70 1.06 12.31 6.97
C LEU A 70 0.23 11.75 5.82
N SER A 71 0.32 12.43 4.69
CA SER A 71 -0.31 12.09 3.42
C SER A 71 0.60 11.15 2.61
N SER A 72 0.26 10.93 1.33
CA SER A 72 1.03 10.11 0.42
C SER A 72 1.05 10.70 -0.98
N ILE A 73 2.18 10.54 -1.67
CA ILE A 73 2.36 10.90 -3.08
C ILE A 73 1.34 10.22 -4.00
N SER A 74 0.73 9.10 -3.57
CA SER A 74 -0.37 8.43 -4.28
C SER A 74 -1.63 9.29 -4.43
N ALA A 75 -1.81 10.35 -3.63
CA ALA A 75 -2.87 11.34 -3.85
C ALA A 75 -2.70 12.07 -5.19
N VAL A 76 -1.48 12.17 -5.70
CA VAL A 76 -1.12 12.82 -6.97
C VAL A 76 -0.85 11.79 -8.06
N LEU A 77 -0.05 10.77 -7.76
CA LEU A 77 0.39 9.76 -8.73
C LEU A 77 -0.61 8.61 -8.92
N GLY A 78 -1.61 8.51 -8.05
CA GLY A 78 -2.49 7.35 -8.01
C GLY A 78 -1.73 6.08 -7.66
N GLY A 79 -2.15 4.98 -8.26
CA GLY A 79 -1.53 3.67 -8.09
C GLY A 79 -2.53 2.54 -8.16
N LEU A 80 -2.08 1.39 -8.65
CA LEU A 80 -2.93 0.22 -8.76
C LEU A 80 -3.34 -0.29 -7.38
N GLY A 81 -4.64 -0.36 -7.13
CA GLY A 81 -5.17 -0.73 -5.81
C GLY A 81 -5.21 0.40 -4.78
N TYR A 82 -4.78 1.62 -5.14
CA TYR A 82 -4.70 2.75 -4.22
C TYR A 82 -5.95 3.63 -4.21
N ALA A 83 -7.01 3.34 -4.95
CA ALA A 83 -8.13 4.27 -5.14
C ALA A 83 -8.69 4.85 -3.82
N ALA A 84 -9.06 3.99 -2.87
CA ALA A 84 -9.55 4.42 -1.57
C ALA A 84 -8.48 5.14 -0.72
N TYR A 85 -7.24 4.65 -0.75
CA TYR A 85 -6.12 5.23 -0.01
C TYR A 85 -5.73 6.62 -0.55
N ALA A 86 -5.58 6.76 -1.86
CA ALA A 86 -5.30 8.00 -2.55
C ALA A 86 -6.41 9.03 -2.28
N ALA A 87 -7.68 8.62 -2.31
CA ALA A 87 -8.80 9.50 -1.98
C ALA A 87 -8.75 10.00 -0.52
N ALA A 88 -8.43 9.13 0.44
CA ALA A 88 -8.29 9.51 1.85
C ALA A 88 -7.11 10.50 2.05
N ASN A 89 -6.00 10.31 1.35
CA ASN A 89 -4.85 11.23 1.41
C ASN A 89 -5.12 12.55 0.67
N ALA A 90 -5.79 12.52 -0.48
CA ALA A 90 -6.23 13.73 -1.18
C ALA A 90 -7.18 14.58 -0.33
N TYR A 91 -8.00 13.95 0.52
CA TYR A 91 -8.79 14.66 1.52
C TYR A 91 -7.89 15.39 2.53
N LEU A 92 -6.87 14.73 3.09
CA LEU A 92 -5.93 15.35 4.04
C LEU A 92 -5.23 16.56 3.40
N ASP A 93 -4.75 16.39 2.17
CA ASP A 93 -4.10 17.46 1.41
C ASP A 93 -5.01 18.68 1.23
N ALA A 94 -6.23 18.45 0.72
CA ALA A 94 -7.21 19.51 0.55
C ALA A 94 -7.62 20.15 1.88
N TYR A 95 -7.66 19.37 2.96
CA TYR A 95 -7.99 19.86 4.29
C TYR A 95 -6.92 20.81 4.82
N ALA A 96 -5.64 20.43 4.74
CA ALA A 96 -4.52 21.28 5.17
C ALA A 96 -4.48 22.58 4.39
N VAL A 97 -4.58 22.53 3.05
CA VAL A 97 -4.59 23.73 2.18
C VAL A 97 -5.77 24.65 2.48
N ARG A 98 -6.94 24.09 2.77
CA ARG A 98 -8.11 24.90 3.16
C ARG A 98 -7.92 25.53 4.53
N ALA A 99 -7.41 24.76 5.50
CA ALA A 99 -7.25 25.20 6.88
C ALA A 99 -6.12 26.23 7.03
N SER A 100 -5.04 26.13 6.24
CA SER A 100 -3.94 27.10 6.25
C SER A 100 -4.34 28.50 5.77
N ARG A 101 -5.49 28.65 5.10
CA ARG A 101 -6.05 29.94 4.66
C ARG A 101 -6.87 30.64 5.75
N GLN A 102 -7.10 29.97 6.88
CA GLN A 102 -7.85 30.49 8.01
C GLN A 102 -6.88 30.96 9.09
N SER A 103 -7.27 31.96 9.88
CA SER A 103 -6.52 32.32 11.09
C SER A 103 -6.55 31.18 12.09
N GLY A 104 -5.41 30.86 12.69
CA GLY A 104 -5.29 29.77 13.65
C GLY A 104 -3.96 29.01 13.47
N PRO A 105 -3.93 27.70 13.77
CA PRO A 105 -2.71 26.90 13.71
C PRO A 105 -2.10 26.87 12.31
N ALA A 106 -0.80 26.63 12.25
CA ALA A 106 -0.13 26.28 11.00
C ALA A 106 -0.57 24.89 10.53
N TRP A 107 -0.80 24.73 9.23
CA TRP A 107 -1.20 23.45 8.63
C TRP A 107 -0.23 23.04 7.54
N LEU A 108 0.24 21.81 7.60
CA LEU A 108 1.12 21.21 6.62
C LEU A 108 0.65 19.78 6.30
N SER A 109 0.43 19.47 5.03
CA SER A 109 0.32 18.09 4.55
C SER A 109 1.61 17.67 3.85
N ILE A 110 2.13 16.49 4.17
CA ILE A 110 3.31 15.93 3.53
C ILE A 110 2.92 14.65 2.79
N GLY A 111 2.95 14.70 1.46
CA GLY A 111 2.72 13.57 0.58
C GLY A 111 3.98 12.73 0.43
N TRP A 112 4.14 11.72 1.29
CA TRP A 112 5.32 10.85 1.29
C TRP A 112 5.30 9.80 0.17
N ASP A 113 6.50 9.47 -0.32
CA ASP A 113 6.73 8.29 -1.14
C ASP A 113 6.65 7.00 -0.32
N ALA A 114 6.91 5.86 -0.98
CA ALA A 114 6.98 4.57 -0.31
C ALA A 114 8.08 4.56 0.79
N TRP A 115 7.85 3.80 1.85
CA TRP A 115 8.81 3.59 2.94
C TRP A 115 9.27 2.12 2.93
N LEU A 116 10.55 1.90 3.21
CA LEU A 116 11.09 0.58 3.46
C LEU A 116 10.51 0.08 4.78
N SER A 117 9.67 -0.96 4.72
CA SER A 117 9.18 -1.62 5.93
C SER A 117 10.13 -2.74 6.35
N ALA A 118 10.27 -2.99 7.65
CA ALA A 118 10.96 -4.16 8.18
C ALA A 118 10.34 -5.49 7.72
N ALA A 119 9.12 -5.48 7.18
CA ALA A 119 8.45 -6.64 6.56
C ALA A 119 8.78 -6.83 5.06
N SER A 120 9.68 -6.01 4.49
CA SER A 120 10.04 -5.99 3.07
C SER A 120 11.39 -6.67 2.79
N SER A 121 12.14 -7.03 3.83
CA SER A 121 13.40 -7.77 3.72
C SER A 121 13.13 -9.19 3.19
N GLY A 122 13.58 -9.46 1.96
CA GLY A 122 13.58 -10.80 1.36
C GLY A 122 12.53 -11.08 0.27
N ARG A 123 11.74 -10.09 -0.17
CA ARG A 123 10.76 -10.31 -1.25
C ARG A 123 11.39 -10.07 -2.64
N HIS A 124 11.35 -11.08 -3.50
CA HIS A 124 11.62 -10.94 -4.94
C HIS A 124 10.37 -10.36 -5.66
N GLY A 125 10.54 -9.65 -6.78
CA GLY A 125 9.45 -9.02 -7.54
C GLY A 125 9.22 -7.54 -7.18
N MET A 126 7.98 -7.02 -7.21
CA MET A 126 7.63 -5.62 -6.87
C MET A 126 8.22 -5.13 -5.54
N GLY A 127 8.47 -6.03 -4.58
CA GLY A 127 9.21 -5.70 -3.36
C GLY A 127 10.58 -5.07 -3.63
N ALA A 128 11.23 -5.41 -4.74
CA ALA A 128 12.51 -4.84 -5.20
C ALA A 128 12.36 -3.50 -5.95
N VAL A 129 11.29 -3.29 -6.75
CA VAL A 129 11.05 -2.02 -7.49
C VAL A 129 10.44 -0.95 -6.59
N VAL A 130 9.52 -1.33 -5.69
CA VAL A 130 9.07 -0.47 -4.60
C VAL A 130 10.22 -0.23 -3.62
N ASN A 131 11.09 -1.20 -3.33
CA ASN A 131 12.32 -0.95 -2.57
C ASN A 131 13.24 0.07 -3.24
N ALA A 132 13.38 0.04 -4.57
CA ALA A 132 14.27 0.96 -5.29
C ALA A 132 13.82 2.43 -5.22
N LEU A 133 12.53 2.67 -4.98
CA LEU A 133 11.95 4.01 -4.79
C LEU A 133 11.49 4.26 -3.35
N ALA A 134 11.71 3.31 -2.44
CA ALA A 134 11.29 3.45 -1.05
C ALA A 134 12.37 4.10 -0.21
N MET A 135 11.95 5.05 0.61
CA MET A 135 12.82 5.73 1.55
C MET A 135 13.13 4.83 2.74
N THR A 136 14.37 4.89 3.20
CA THR A 136 14.78 4.44 4.53
C THR A 136 14.12 5.30 5.64
N THR A 137 14.15 4.80 6.88
CA THR A 137 13.66 5.59 8.03
C THR A 137 14.54 6.81 8.25
N GLU A 138 15.85 6.68 8.04
CA GLU A 138 16.84 7.74 8.17
C GLU A 138 16.59 8.87 7.17
N GLU A 139 16.38 8.54 5.89
CA GLU A 139 16.02 9.51 4.84
C GLU A 139 14.68 10.19 5.15
N GLY A 140 13.70 9.43 5.63
CA GLY A 140 12.39 9.97 6.02
C GLY A 140 12.50 10.97 7.16
N VAL A 141 13.28 10.67 8.20
CA VAL A 141 13.52 11.56 9.33
C VAL A 141 14.31 12.81 8.92
N ASP A 142 15.33 12.67 8.06
CA ASP A 142 16.09 13.81 7.54
C ASP A 142 15.21 14.74 6.70
N ALA A 143 14.44 14.18 5.76
CA ALA A 143 13.47 14.94 4.97
C ALA A 143 12.44 15.64 5.86
N PHE A 144 11.92 14.95 6.88
CA PHE A 144 10.95 15.52 7.82
C PHE A 144 11.51 16.74 8.55
N ARG A 145 12.74 16.64 9.08
CA ARG A 145 13.40 17.76 9.75
C ARG A 145 13.59 18.95 8.83
N ARG A 146 14.03 18.72 7.59
CA ARG A 146 14.24 19.80 6.59
C ARG A 146 12.92 20.48 6.22
N ILE A 147 11.85 19.70 6.06
CA ILE A 147 10.52 20.23 5.77
C ILE A 147 10.01 21.10 6.92
N LEU A 148 10.14 20.65 8.17
CA LEU A 148 9.71 21.43 9.33
C LEU A 148 10.53 22.70 9.55
N ALA A 149 11.78 22.73 9.10
CA ALA A 149 12.65 23.90 9.18
C ALA A 149 12.44 24.90 8.02
N ALA A 150 11.65 24.54 7.00
CA ALA A 150 11.46 25.33 5.80
C ALA A 150 10.02 25.85 5.69
N ASP A 151 9.87 27.09 5.23
CA ASP A 151 8.55 27.65 4.91
C ASP A 151 8.17 27.27 3.46
N LEU A 152 7.57 26.08 3.31
CA LEU A 152 7.22 25.49 2.02
C LEU A 152 5.71 25.57 1.72
N GLY A 153 4.94 26.28 2.55
CA GLY A 153 3.49 26.36 2.47
C GLY A 153 2.78 25.12 3.02
N ALA A 154 1.49 24.99 2.67
CA ALA A 154 0.60 24.03 3.32
C ALA A 154 0.66 22.61 2.77
N GLN A 155 1.39 22.38 1.68
CA GLN A 155 1.54 21.06 1.06
C GLN A 155 2.94 20.87 0.50
N VAL A 156 3.56 19.75 0.86
CA VAL A 156 4.86 19.30 0.33
C VAL A 156 4.72 17.87 -0.18
N LEU A 157 5.33 17.58 -1.34
CA LEU A 157 5.45 16.23 -1.86
C LEU A 157 6.90 15.78 -1.73
N VAL A 158 7.10 14.57 -1.21
CA VAL A 158 8.40 13.94 -1.12
C VAL A 158 8.43 12.82 -2.15
N SER A 159 9.34 12.92 -3.12
CA SER A 159 9.54 11.92 -4.17
C SER A 159 11.00 11.50 -4.17
N THR A 160 11.25 10.19 -4.19
CA THR A 160 12.61 9.63 -4.27
C THR A 160 13.21 9.64 -5.67
N SER A 161 12.38 9.92 -6.68
CA SER A 161 12.82 10.16 -8.05
C SER A 161 12.13 11.37 -8.65
N ASP A 162 12.51 11.74 -9.89
CA ASP A 162 11.94 12.90 -10.56
C ASP A 162 10.40 12.80 -10.68
N LEU A 163 9.70 13.69 -9.96
CA LEU A 163 8.25 13.69 -9.88
C LEU A 163 7.60 13.98 -11.23
N SER A 164 8.19 14.86 -12.03
CA SER A 164 7.66 15.26 -13.34
C SER A 164 7.61 14.08 -14.30
N THR A 165 8.66 13.26 -14.31
CA THR A 165 8.75 12.02 -15.08
C THR A 165 7.67 11.04 -14.63
N ARG A 166 7.49 10.83 -13.32
CA ARG A 166 6.43 9.93 -12.81
C ARG A 166 5.03 10.42 -13.18
N ILE A 167 4.76 11.73 -13.10
CA ILE A 167 3.49 12.31 -13.53
C ILE A 167 3.25 12.05 -15.03
N ALA A 168 4.27 12.28 -15.86
CA ALA A 168 4.17 12.04 -17.30
C ALA A 168 3.86 10.57 -17.60
N GLN A 169 4.51 9.65 -16.90
CA GLN A 169 4.38 8.21 -17.10
C GLN A 169 3.09 7.60 -16.54
N TRP A 170 2.62 8.05 -15.38
CA TRP A 170 1.54 7.37 -14.66
C TRP A 170 0.21 8.13 -14.67
N VAL A 171 0.25 9.45 -14.86
CA VAL A 171 -0.95 10.30 -14.85
C VAL A 171 -1.32 10.74 -16.26
N LYS A 172 -0.34 11.16 -17.07
CA LYS A 172 -0.59 11.74 -18.40
C LYS A 172 -0.49 10.73 -19.55
N ARG A 173 -0.23 9.45 -19.28
CA ARG A 173 -0.06 8.43 -20.32
C ARG A 173 -1.35 8.31 -21.16
N LYS A 174 -1.22 8.47 -22.47
CA LYS A 174 -2.33 8.25 -23.41
C LYS A 174 -2.66 6.76 -23.47
N PRO A 175 -3.96 6.37 -23.54
CA PRO A 175 -4.36 5.03 -23.92
C PRO A 175 -3.75 4.67 -25.27
N ARG A 176 -3.33 3.40 -25.45
CA ARG A 176 -2.83 2.91 -26.73
C ARG A 176 -4.02 2.76 -27.69
N ASP A 177 -3.86 3.20 -28.94
CA ASP A 177 -4.70 2.70 -30.02
C ASP A 177 -4.36 1.22 -30.22
N VAL A 178 -5.32 0.34 -29.97
CA VAL A 178 -5.19 -1.13 -30.06
C VAL A 178 -5.08 -1.66 -31.50
N ALA A 179 -4.79 -0.78 -32.46
CA ALA A 179 -4.72 -1.14 -33.86
C ALA A 179 -3.28 -1.46 -34.29
N ALA A 180 -3.09 -2.73 -34.66
CA ALA A 180 -2.03 -3.31 -35.48
C ALA A 180 -0.67 -3.63 -34.84
N ALA A 181 -0.50 -4.92 -34.52
CA ALA A 181 0.73 -5.67 -34.85
C ALA A 181 0.43 -7.18 -34.88
N ALA A 182 -0.26 -7.64 -35.93
CA ALA A 182 -0.26 -9.06 -36.27
C ALA A 182 0.89 -9.34 -37.25
N ALA A 183 1.70 -10.33 -36.86
CA ALA A 183 2.55 -11.21 -37.67
C ALA A 183 3.91 -10.69 -38.19
N GLU A 184 4.98 -11.31 -37.68
CA GLU A 184 5.97 -11.99 -38.54
C GLU A 184 6.47 -13.27 -37.85
N ALA A 185 6.58 -14.36 -38.60
CA ALA A 185 6.87 -15.70 -38.10
C ALA A 185 8.38 -15.89 -37.84
N ALA A 186 8.79 -15.70 -36.58
CA ALA A 186 10.07 -16.12 -36.02
C ALA A 186 9.82 -17.17 -34.89
N PRO A 187 10.84 -17.92 -34.41
CA PRO A 187 10.67 -19.26 -33.83
C PRO A 187 9.70 -19.32 -32.65
N SER A 188 8.90 -20.38 -32.60
CA SER A 188 7.92 -20.62 -31.53
C SER A 188 8.57 -20.57 -30.16
N VAL A 189 8.19 -19.61 -29.32
CA VAL A 189 8.62 -19.56 -27.92
C VAL A 189 8.21 -20.86 -27.22
N ILE A 190 9.18 -21.57 -26.65
CA ILE A 190 8.94 -22.79 -25.86
C ILE A 190 8.81 -22.36 -24.39
N TYR A 191 7.63 -22.59 -23.81
CA TYR A 191 7.39 -22.35 -22.39
C TYR A 191 7.74 -23.57 -21.56
N ALA A 192 8.37 -23.34 -20.41
CA ALA A 192 8.83 -24.42 -19.54
C ALA A 192 7.67 -25.11 -18.78
N THR A 193 6.55 -24.40 -18.58
CA THR A 193 5.40 -24.92 -17.83
C THR A 193 4.06 -24.63 -18.51
N ALA A 194 3.04 -25.41 -18.13
CA ALA A 194 1.66 -25.18 -18.57
C ALA A 194 1.13 -23.81 -18.12
N MET A 195 1.55 -23.34 -16.93
CA MET A 195 1.16 -22.03 -16.42
C MET A 195 1.83 -20.89 -17.22
N GLN A 196 3.11 -21.03 -17.59
CA GLN A 196 3.75 -20.08 -18.50
C GLN A 196 3.01 -20.00 -19.84
N THR A 197 2.63 -21.14 -20.41
CA THR A 197 1.84 -21.20 -21.65
C THR A 197 0.48 -20.52 -21.50
N ALA A 198 -0.20 -20.74 -20.37
CA ALA A 198 -1.49 -20.12 -20.07
C ALA A 198 -1.39 -18.60 -19.95
N ILE A 199 -0.44 -18.11 -19.17
CA ILE A 199 -0.21 -16.68 -18.96
C ILE A 199 0.19 -16.00 -20.27
N ALA A 200 1.07 -16.64 -21.06
CA ALA A 200 1.46 -16.15 -22.38
C ALA A 200 0.25 -15.89 -23.28
N ARG A 201 -0.64 -16.87 -23.42
CA ARG A 201 -1.85 -16.74 -24.24
C ARG A 201 -2.77 -15.61 -23.77
N VAL A 202 -2.90 -15.44 -22.45
CA VAL A 202 -3.69 -14.35 -21.89
C VAL A 202 -3.03 -13.00 -22.20
N TRP A 203 -1.71 -12.88 -22.02
CA TRP A 203 -0.97 -11.66 -22.33
C TRP A 203 -1.02 -11.33 -23.82
N GLU A 204 -0.79 -12.30 -24.71
CA GLU A 204 -0.88 -12.14 -26.17
C GLU A 204 -2.27 -11.64 -26.58
N SER A 205 -3.33 -12.22 -26.03
CA SER A 205 -4.70 -11.81 -26.33
C SER A 205 -5.02 -10.39 -25.82
N VAL A 206 -4.47 -9.99 -24.69
CA VAL A 206 -4.75 -8.68 -24.07
C VAL A 206 -3.89 -7.57 -24.68
N LEU A 207 -2.63 -7.86 -24.96
CA LEU A 207 -1.66 -6.90 -25.50
C LEU A 207 -1.73 -6.78 -27.03
N GLY A 208 -2.32 -7.77 -27.71
CA GLY A 208 -2.34 -7.84 -29.16
C GLY A 208 -0.95 -8.10 -29.77
N VAL A 209 -0.04 -8.70 -29.00
CA VAL A 209 1.31 -9.10 -29.44
C VAL A 209 1.41 -10.62 -29.46
N SER A 210 2.39 -11.16 -30.19
CA SER A 210 2.70 -12.59 -30.23
C SER A 210 4.15 -12.83 -29.82
N GLN A 211 4.48 -14.05 -29.37
CA GLN A 211 5.86 -14.48 -29.05
C GLN A 211 6.44 -13.81 -27.80
N ILE A 212 5.70 -13.85 -26.70
CA ILE A 212 6.15 -13.32 -25.40
C ILE A 212 7.18 -14.26 -24.78
N ALA A 213 8.42 -13.79 -24.56
CA ALA A 213 9.44 -14.59 -23.91
C ALA A 213 9.19 -14.76 -22.41
N ALA A 214 9.73 -15.83 -21.82
CA ALA A 214 9.57 -16.13 -20.39
C ALA A 214 10.13 -15.01 -19.47
N GLN A 215 11.15 -14.29 -19.94
CA GLN A 215 11.76 -13.15 -19.26
C GLN A 215 11.08 -11.80 -19.55
N ASP A 216 10.07 -11.76 -20.43
CA ASP A 216 9.42 -10.50 -20.77
C ASP A 216 8.52 -10.00 -19.64
N ASN A 217 8.51 -8.68 -19.48
CA ASN A 217 7.66 -7.97 -18.54
C ASN A 217 6.40 -7.43 -19.22
N PHE A 218 5.24 -7.56 -18.59
CA PHE A 218 3.97 -7.08 -19.14
C PHE A 218 4.00 -5.59 -19.53
N PHE A 219 4.67 -4.76 -18.74
CA PHE A 219 4.71 -3.31 -18.94
C PHE A 219 5.72 -2.89 -20.01
N ASP A 220 6.81 -3.64 -20.16
CA ASP A 220 7.80 -3.42 -21.22
C ASP A 220 7.22 -3.73 -22.61
N LEU A 221 6.30 -4.70 -22.67
CA LEU A 221 5.50 -5.00 -23.86
C LEU A 221 4.39 -3.96 -24.12
N GLY A 222 4.32 -2.92 -23.29
CA GLY A 222 3.38 -1.82 -23.40
C GLY A 222 2.02 -2.09 -22.79
N GLY A 223 1.92 -3.07 -21.89
CA GLY A 223 0.79 -3.23 -20.98
C GLY A 223 0.60 -2.01 -20.09
N ASP A 224 -0.62 -1.87 -19.57
CA ASP A 224 -0.98 -0.84 -18.60
C ASP A 224 -1.84 -1.43 -17.48
N SER A 225 -2.21 -0.58 -16.53
CA SER A 225 -3.00 -0.98 -15.37
C SER A 225 -4.39 -1.50 -15.71
N LEU A 226 -5.01 -1.06 -16.82
CA LEU A 226 -6.32 -1.52 -17.26
C LEU A 226 -6.21 -2.89 -17.91
N LEU A 227 -5.22 -3.07 -18.80
CA LEU A 227 -4.92 -4.35 -19.44
C LEU A 227 -4.49 -5.40 -18.40
N LEU A 228 -3.71 -4.99 -17.38
CA LEU A 228 -3.33 -5.88 -16.29
C LEU A 228 -4.56 -6.39 -15.51
N MET A 229 -5.59 -5.56 -15.35
CA MET A 229 -6.84 -6.00 -14.71
C MET A 229 -7.60 -7.02 -15.56
N ASP A 230 -7.57 -6.89 -16.89
CA ASP A 230 -8.14 -7.89 -17.80
C ASP A 230 -7.37 -9.22 -17.70
N VAL A 231 -6.03 -9.17 -17.66
CA VAL A 231 -5.19 -10.34 -17.38
C VAL A 231 -5.58 -11.03 -16.08
N ILE A 232 -5.72 -10.28 -14.99
CA ILE A 232 -6.11 -10.82 -13.67
C ILE A 232 -7.49 -11.45 -13.72
N ALA A 233 -8.46 -10.78 -14.33
CA ALA A 233 -9.82 -11.30 -14.45
C ALA A 233 -9.84 -12.63 -15.23
N ARG A 234 -9.10 -12.71 -16.34
CA ARG A 234 -8.99 -13.92 -17.15
C ARG A 234 -8.26 -15.05 -16.44
N LEU A 235 -7.17 -14.75 -15.72
CA LEU A 235 -6.45 -15.76 -14.94
C LEU A 235 -7.30 -16.31 -13.78
N LYS A 236 -8.06 -15.44 -13.10
CA LYS A 236 -9.01 -15.86 -12.07
C LYS A 236 -10.12 -16.74 -12.65
N ALA A 237 -10.73 -16.34 -13.76
CA ALA A 237 -11.84 -17.07 -14.38
C ALA A 237 -11.40 -18.41 -14.97
N GLY A 238 -10.24 -18.46 -15.63
CA GLY A 238 -9.74 -19.64 -16.32
C GLY A 238 -9.00 -20.63 -15.42
N TYR A 239 -8.34 -20.16 -14.36
CA TYR A 239 -7.38 -20.96 -13.60
C TYR A 239 -7.57 -20.88 -12.08
N GLY A 240 -8.61 -20.18 -11.61
CA GLY A 240 -8.94 -20.06 -10.18
C GLY A 240 -7.93 -19.27 -9.35
N VAL A 241 -6.93 -18.66 -10.00
CA VAL A 241 -5.84 -17.96 -9.30
C VAL A 241 -6.31 -16.55 -8.93
N VAL A 242 -6.35 -16.26 -7.63
CA VAL A 242 -6.57 -14.89 -7.13
C VAL A 242 -5.21 -14.22 -6.96
N LEU A 243 -4.97 -13.21 -7.79
CA LEU A 243 -3.74 -12.43 -7.79
C LEU A 243 -4.05 -11.00 -7.36
N ASN A 244 -3.23 -10.43 -6.46
CA ASN A 244 -3.31 -9.02 -6.18
C ASN A 244 -2.61 -8.25 -7.32
N PRO A 245 -3.23 -7.23 -7.92
CA PRO A 245 -2.61 -6.46 -8.99
C PRO A 245 -1.22 -5.91 -8.64
N ARG A 246 -0.96 -5.60 -7.36
CA ARG A 246 0.35 -5.13 -6.88
C ARG A 246 1.43 -6.21 -6.95
N GLU A 247 1.06 -7.48 -6.85
CA GLU A 247 1.99 -8.60 -6.88
C GLU A 247 2.51 -8.83 -8.31
N ILE A 248 1.66 -8.64 -9.32
CA ILE A 248 1.97 -8.95 -10.73
C ILE A 248 2.80 -7.86 -11.40
N MET A 249 2.61 -6.62 -10.96
CA MET A 249 3.29 -5.48 -11.56
C MET A 249 4.81 -5.68 -11.51
N PHE A 250 5.45 -5.55 -12.68
CA PHE A 250 6.88 -5.75 -12.91
C PHE A 250 7.42 -7.20 -12.77
N GLN A 251 6.58 -8.22 -12.74
CA GLN A 251 7.04 -9.60 -12.90
C GLN A 251 7.28 -9.97 -14.37
N THR A 252 8.28 -10.81 -14.61
CA THR A 252 8.37 -11.52 -15.88
C THR A 252 7.28 -12.58 -15.97
N LEU A 253 6.97 -13.03 -17.19
CA LEU A 253 6.04 -14.12 -17.42
C LEU A 253 6.39 -15.38 -16.58
N ALA A 254 7.68 -15.73 -16.51
CA ALA A 254 8.16 -16.88 -15.75
C ALA A 254 7.95 -16.71 -14.24
N GLN A 255 8.19 -15.51 -13.70
CA GLN A 255 8.00 -15.21 -12.28
C GLN A 255 6.52 -15.32 -11.91
N LEU A 256 5.63 -14.76 -12.75
CA LEU A 256 4.19 -14.83 -12.51
C LEU A 256 3.68 -16.26 -12.54
N ALA A 257 4.19 -17.07 -13.48
CA ALA A 257 3.85 -18.48 -13.58
C ALA A 257 4.23 -19.26 -12.33
N ALA A 258 5.48 -19.09 -11.85
CA ALA A 258 5.95 -19.75 -10.63
C ALA A 258 5.10 -19.37 -9.41
N GLN A 259 4.72 -18.10 -9.27
CA GLN A 259 3.85 -17.65 -8.18
C GLN A 259 2.46 -18.29 -8.24
N CYS A 260 1.88 -18.40 -9.45
CA CYS A 260 0.58 -19.05 -9.62
C CYS A 260 0.64 -20.54 -9.28
N GLU A 261 1.71 -21.22 -9.69
CA GLU A 261 1.95 -22.65 -9.41
C GLU A 261 2.12 -22.90 -7.90
N GLU A 262 2.90 -22.06 -7.20
CA GLU A 262 3.07 -22.15 -5.75
C GLU A 262 1.74 -22.01 -5.01
N ARG A 263 0.89 -21.07 -5.43
CA ARG A 263 -0.45 -20.87 -4.85
C ARG A 263 -1.37 -22.06 -5.10
N GLN A 264 -1.36 -22.61 -6.31
CA GLN A 264 -2.13 -23.81 -6.62
C GLN A 264 -1.66 -25.01 -5.80
N ALA A 265 -0.34 -25.19 -5.64
CA ALA A 265 0.22 -26.24 -4.81
C ALA A 265 -0.19 -26.10 -3.33
N ALA A 266 -0.13 -24.87 -2.78
CA ALA A 266 -0.56 -24.59 -1.41
C ALA A 266 -2.07 -24.84 -1.21
N GLN A 267 -2.89 -24.51 -2.21
CA GLN A 267 -4.34 -24.73 -2.17
C GLN A 267 -4.69 -26.22 -2.27
N CYS A 268 -4.02 -26.98 -3.13
CA CYS A 268 -4.16 -28.44 -3.20
C CYS A 268 -3.73 -29.12 -1.89
N ALA A 269 -2.63 -28.67 -1.27
CA ALA A 269 -2.16 -29.19 0.02
C ALA A 269 -3.15 -28.90 1.16
N ALA A 270 -3.79 -27.73 1.16
CA ALA A 270 -4.81 -27.36 2.15
C ALA A 270 -6.12 -28.18 2.00
N VAL A 271 -6.48 -28.56 0.76
CA VAL A 271 -7.64 -29.42 0.48
C VAL A 271 -7.34 -30.90 0.77
N ALA A 272 -6.08 -31.33 0.63
CA ALA A 272 -5.63 -32.69 0.90
C ALA A 272 -5.32 -32.96 2.39
N ALA A 273 -5.26 -31.91 3.23
CA ALA A 273 -5.10 -32.07 4.66
C ALA A 273 -6.37 -32.72 5.26
N PRO A 274 -6.26 -33.86 5.98
CA PRO A 274 -7.42 -34.48 6.59
C PRO A 274 -8.08 -33.50 7.55
N ALA A 275 -9.39 -33.32 7.42
CA ALA A 275 -10.20 -32.55 8.36
C ALA A 275 -10.00 -33.15 9.75
N THR A 276 -9.21 -32.47 10.59
CA THR A 276 -9.15 -32.80 12.00
C THR A 276 -10.53 -32.50 12.57
N ALA A 277 -11.22 -33.58 12.96
CA ALA A 277 -12.51 -33.51 13.62
C ALA A 277 -12.43 -32.53 14.82
N PRO A 278 -13.50 -31.78 15.12
CA PRO A 278 -13.51 -30.89 16.27
C PRO A 278 -13.35 -31.73 17.53
N ALA A 279 -12.24 -31.55 18.23
CA ALA A 279 -12.03 -32.16 19.53
C ALA A 279 -13.12 -31.64 20.48
N THR A 280 -13.97 -32.56 20.92
CA THR A 280 -15.00 -32.39 21.95
C THR A 280 -14.41 -31.73 23.19
N ALA A 281 -15.04 -30.62 23.60
CA ALA A 281 -14.76 -29.95 24.85
C ALA A 281 -15.01 -30.88 26.04
N VAL A 282 -13.99 -31.09 26.88
CA VAL A 282 -14.14 -31.64 28.22
C VAL A 282 -13.23 -30.86 29.18
N GLY A 283 -13.86 -30.25 30.18
CA GLY A 283 -13.29 -30.12 31.54
C GLY A 283 -12.38 -28.92 31.81
N ALA A 284 -12.97 -27.87 32.39
CA ALA A 284 -12.26 -26.83 33.12
C ALA A 284 -11.82 -27.33 34.51
N ALA A 285 -10.56 -27.04 34.91
CA ALA A 285 -10.08 -26.80 36.29
C ALA A 285 -8.60 -26.32 36.24
N PRO A 286 -8.02 -25.74 37.31
CA PRO A 286 -7.83 -24.29 37.46
C PRO A 286 -6.37 -23.83 37.31
N GLU A 287 -6.23 -22.49 37.25
CA GLU A 287 -5.00 -21.70 37.23
C GLU A 287 -3.95 -22.15 38.27
N ALA A 288 -2.75 -22.43 37.77
CA ALA A 288 -1.52 -22.45 38.56
C ALA A 288 -0.61 -21.32 38.08
N GLU A 289 -0.25 -20.45 39.03
CA GLU A 289 0.66 -19.31 38.88
C GLU A 289 1.96 -19.67 38.12
N ARG A 290 2.26 -18.91 37.07
CA ARG A 290 3.63 -18.75 36.58
C ARG A 290 4.07 -17.30 36.70
N LYS A 291 4.82 -17.05 37.77
CA LYS A 291 5.63 -15.84 38.00
C LYS A 291 6.69 -15.69 36.91
N GLY A 292 6.87 -14.44 36.46
CA GLY A 292 8.16 -13.95 35.96
C GLY A 292 8.29 -13.85 34.44
N GLY A 293 7.74 -12.79 33.84
CA GLY A 293 7.98 -12.44 32.44
C GLY A 293 8.21 -10.95 32.25
N LEU A 294 9.48 -10.60 31.94
CA LEU A 294 10.08 -9.44 31.27
C LEU A 294 9.56 -7.98 31.39
N PHE A 295 8.35 -7.71 31.89
CA PHE A 295 7.79 -6.36 32.06
C PHE A 295 7.99 -5.76 33.46
N GLY A 296 8.49 -6.55 34.42
CA GLY A 296 8.80 -6.10 35.79
C GLY A 296 10.13 -5.34 35.93
N ALA A 297 11.02 -5.41 34.94
CA ALA A 297 12.33 -4.77 34.99
C ALA A 297 12.34 -3.33 34.46
N LEU A 298 11.33 -2.92 33.66
CA LEU A 298 11.29 -1.59 33.04
C LEU A 298 10.67 -0.50 33.94
N LYS A 299 9.92 -0.89 35.00
CA LYS A 299 9.26 0.05 35.93
C LYS A 299 10.15 0.56 37.08
N ARG A 300 11.40 0.09 37.20
CA ARG A 300 12.31 0.51 38.30
C ARG A 300 13.37 1.54 37.91
N LYS A 301 13.34 2.12 36.70
CA LYS A 301 14.35 3.09 36.24
C LYS A 301 13.80 4.46 35.80
N ILE A 302 12.54 4.79 36.13
CA ILE A 302 11.91 6.11 35.87
C ILE A 302 11.41 6.76 37.19
N ARG A 303 11.90 6.28 38.34
CA ARG A 303 11.77 6.97 39.64
C ARG A 303 13.10 6.96 40.37
N GLY A 304 14.08 7.63 39.77
CA GLY A 304 15.36 8.00 40.33
C GLY A 304 15.80 9.28 39.66
#